data_AF-A0A8J6GCT4-F1
#
_entry.id   AF-A0A8J6GCT4-F1
#
_cell.length_a   1.000
_cell.length_b   1.000
_cell.length_c   1.000
_cell.angle_alpha   90.00
_cell.angle_beta   90.00
_cell.angle_gamma   90.00
#
_symmetry.space_group_name_H-M   'P 1'
#
loop_
_entity.id
_entity.type
_entity.pdbx_description
1 polymer ?
#
loop_
_entity_poly.entity_id
_entity_poly.type
_entity_poly.pdbx_seq_one_letter_code
_entity_poly.pdbx_strand_id
1 'polypeptide(L)' 'MIIDLLYQRRTISLGGCLIQLFVEHFLGGTEIILLIVMAYDRYVAICKPLYYMTIMQRGLCRLLVVVAWV' A
#
# COMPACT_ATOMS: atom_id res chain seq x y z
N MET A 1 -16.61 -10.49 1.67
CA MET A 1 -17.46 -9.42 2.25
C MET A 1 -17.87 -8.35 1.23
N ILE A 2 -16.95 -7.55 0.66
CA ILE A 2 -17.24 -6.59 -0.42
C ILE A 2 -17.96 -7.21 -1.64
N ILE A 3 -17.50 -8.36 -2.16
CA ILE A 3 -18.14 -9.02 -3.31
C ILE A 3 -19.49 -9.64 -2.91
N ASP A 4 -19.61 -10.16 -1.68
CA ASP A 4 -20.89 -10.64 -1.13
C ASP A 4 -21.93 -9.54 -0.91
N LEU A 5 -21.50 -8.28 -0.72
CA LEU A 5 -22.39 -7.12 -0.61
C LEU A 5 -22.85 -6.62 -1.99
N LEU A 6 -22.01 -6.75 -3.01
CA LEU A 6 -22.31 -6.37 -4.39
C LEU A 6 -23.13 -7.43 -5.13
N TYR A 7 -23.01 -8.70 -4.73
CA TYR A 7 -23.74 -9.81 -5.33
C TYR A 7 -24.88 -10.25 -4.41
N GLN A 8 -26.12 -10.06 -4.86
CA GLN A 8 -27.34 -10.36 -4.10
C GLN A 8 -27.52 -11.84 -3.71
N ARG A 9 -26.57 -12.72 -4.08
CA ARG A 9 -26.55 -14.17 -3.84
C ARG A 9 -25.38 -14.56 -2.94
N ARG A 10 -25.71 -14.98 -1.71
CA ARG A 10 -24.84 -15.36 -0.56
C ARG A 10 -23.93 -16.60 -0.76
N THR A 11 -23.43 -16.88 -1.96
CA THR A 11 -22.60 -18.09 -2.18
C THR A 11 -21.39 -17.77 -3.03
N ILE A 12 -20.37 -17.18 -2.41
CA ILE A 12 -19.02 -17.12 -2.97
C ILE A 12 -18.39 -18.52 -2.89
N SER A 13 -17.66 -18.92 -3.94
CA SER A 13 -16.86 -20.14 -3.90
C SER A 13 -15.69 -19.98 -2.92
N LEU A 14 -15.19 -21.08 -2.35
CA LEU A 14 -14.01 -21.04 -1.46
C LEU A 14 -12.83 -20.30 -2.12
N GLY A 15 -12.61 -20.52 -3.43
CA GLY A 15 -11.60 -19.80 -4.20
C GLY A 15 -11.87 -18.31 -4.31
N GLY A 16 -13.11 -17.89 -4.54
CA GLY A 16 -13.50 -16.47 -4.55
C GLY A 16 -13.29 -15.79 -3.20
N CYS A 17 -13.56 -16.50 -2.09
CA CYS A 17 -13.34 -16.01 -0.73
C CYS A 17 -11.83 -15.81 -0.46
N LEU A 18 -11.00 -16.79 -0.81
CA LEU A 18 -9.56 -16.72 -0.64
C LEU A 18 -8.93 -15.59 -1.49
N ILE A 19 -9.36 -15.45 -2.75
CA ILE A 19 -8.91 -14.35 -3.60
C ILE A 19 -9.30 -13.00 -2.99
N GLN A 20 -10.54 -12.86 -2.51
CA GLN A 20 -10.98 -11.62 -1.89
C GLN A 20 -10.15 -11.26 -0.65
N LEU A 21 -9.92 -12.23 0.23
CA LEU A 21 -9.15 -12.02 1.46
C LEU A 21 -7.69 -11.66 1.14
N PHE A 22 -7.10 -12.32 0.14
CA PHE A 22 -5.75 -12.01 -0.32
C PHE A 22 -5.65 -10.61 -0.91
N VAL A 23 -6.58 -10.22 -1.78
CA VAL A 23 -6.62 -8.88 -2.40
C VAL A 23 -6.82 -7.79 -1.35
N GLU A 24 -7.71 -8.00 -0.38
CA GLU A 24 -7.94 -7.06 0.72
C GLU A 24 -6.67 -6.89 1.58
N HIS A 25 -6.03 -8.00 1.96
CA HIS A 25 -4.80 -7.96 2.75
C HIS A 25 -3.65 -7.29 2.00
N PHE A 26 -3.52 -7.58 0.69
CA PHE A 26 -2.53 -6.97 -0.17
C PHE A 26 -2.74 -5.46 -0.24
N LEU A 27 -3.95 -5.02 -0.63
CA LEU A 27 -4.31 -3.61 -0.69
C LEU A 27 -4.07 -2.90 0.65
N GLY A 28 -4.55 -3.47 1.75
CA GLY A 28 -4.30 -2.90 3.09
C GLY A 28 -2.81 -2.80 3.42
N GLY A 29 -2.01 -3.82 3.07
CA GLY A 29 -0.56 -3.78 3.21
C GLY A 29 0.08 -2.67 2.38
N THR A 30 -0.34 -2.51 1.12
CA THR A 30 0.15 -1.43 0.24
C THR A 30 -0.17 -0.05 0.81
N GLU A 31 -1.37 0.15 1.36
CA GLU A 31 -1.79 1.41 1.95
C GLU A 31 -0.98 1.76 3.19
N ILE A 32 -0.72 0.78 4.07
CA ILE A 32 0.12 0.97 5.25
C ILE A 32 1.54 1.37 4.85
N ILE A 33 2.13 0.67 3.87
CA ILE A 33 3.49 1.00 3.38
C ILE A 33 3.53 2.42 2.82
N LEU A 34 2.53 2.81 2.01
CA LEU A 34 2.43 4.16 1.45
C LEU A 34 2.29 5.22 2.56
N LEU A 35 1.47 4.97 3.58
CA LEU A 35 1.32 5.86 4.73
C LEU A 35 2.64 6.04 5.49
N ILE A 36 3.38 4.95 5.72
CA ILE A 36 4.71 4.99 6.34
C ILE A 36 5.68 5.83 5.50
N VAL A 37 5.68 5.62 4.18
CA VAL A 37 6.52 6.38 3.25
C VAL A 37 6.20 7.88 3.30
N MET A 38 4.92 8.25 3.25
CA MET A 38 4.51 9.65 3.35
C MET A 38 4.90 10.27 4.69
N ALA A 39 4.78 9.53 5.80
CA ALA A 39 5.22 9.99 7.11
C ALA A 39 6.75 10.17 7.16
N TYR A 40 7.51 9.24 6.57
CA TYR A 40 8.96 9.31 6.49
C TYR A 40 9.43 10.48 5.61
N ASP A 41 8.77 10.73 4.49
CA ASP A 41 9.01 11.89 3.64
C ASP A 41 8.89 13.20 4.43
N ARG A 42 7.78 13.38 5.16
CA ARG A 42 7.57 14.58 6.00
C ARG A 42 8.60 14.69 7.13
N TYR A 43 8.98 13.56 7.73
CA TYR A 43 10.02 13.53 8.76
C TYR A 43 11.37 14.02 8.21
N VAL A 44 11.81 13.50 7.07
CA VAL A 44 13.09 13.90 6.47
C VAL A 44 13.05 15.35 6.01
N ALA A 45 11.93 15.82 5.45
CA ALA A 45 11.76 17.21 5.04
C ALA A 45 11.91 18.20 6.21
N ILE A 46 11.42 17.83 7.41
CA ILE A 46 11.49 18.68 8.61
C ILE A 46 12.86 18.55 9.31
N CYS A 47 13.32 17.33 9.56
CA CYS A 47 14.51 17.09 10.37
C CYS A 47 15.83 17.26 9.59
N LYS A 48 15.79 17.13 8.25
CA LYS A 48 16.97 17.13 7.38
C LYS A 48 16.72 17.87 6.05
N PRO A 49 16.28 19.15 6.06
CA PRO A 49 15.89 19.87 4.85
C PRO A 49 16.99 19.95 3.79
N LEU A 50 18.25 20.15 4.20
CA LEU A 50 19.40 20.21 3.29
C LEU A 50 19.73 18.87 2.60
N TYR A 51 19.39 17.75 3.23
CA TYR A 51 19.65 16.41 2.71
C TYR A 51 18.42 15.75 2.08
N TYR A 52 17.26 16.41 2.16
CA TYR A 52 16.00 15.87 1.66
C TYR A 52 16.08 15.47 0.19
N MET A 53 16.62 16.33 -0.68
CA MET A 53 16.75 16.04 -2.11
C MET A 53 17.68 14.86 -2.42
N THR A 54 18.66 14.61 -1.55
CA THR A 54 19.60 13.49 -1.68
C THR A 54 19.01 12.18 -1.16
N ILE A 55 18.23 12.26 -0.08
CA ILE A 55 17.56 11.10 0.53
C ILE A 55 16.33 10.70 -0.28
N MET A 56 15.42 11.63 -0.57
CA MET A 56 14.24 11.47 -1.44
C MET A 56 14.59 11.62 -2.92
N GLN A 57 15.64 10.92 -3.35
CA GLN A 57 15.99 10.84 -4.77
C GLN A 57 15.02 9.93 -5.53
N ARG A 58 14.89 10.15 -6.84
CA ARG A 58 14.03 9.36 -7.74
C ARG A 58 14.25 7.85 -7.63
N GLY A 59 15.46 7.40 -7.27
CA GLY A 59 15.76 6.00 -7.01
C GLY A 59 14.99 5.43 -5.83
N LEU A 60 14.95 6.15 -4.71
CA LEU A 60 14.22 5.75 -3.51
C LEU A 60 12.71 5.76 -3.78
N CYS A 61 12.16 6.79 -4.44
CA CYS A 61 10.74 6.80 -4.81
C CYS A 61 10.35 5.59 -5.67
N ARG A 62 11.18 5.19 -6.64
CA ARG A 62 10.94 3.99 -7.45
C ARG A 62 10.98 2.72 -6.61
N LEU A 63 11.95 2.60 -5.71
CA LEU A 63 12.04 1.46 -4.79
C LEU A 63 10.80 1.36 -3.89
N LEU A 64 10.35 2.49 -3.35
CA LEU A 64 9.18 2.56 -2.46
C LEU A 64 7.88 2.20 -3.19
N VAL A 65 7.72 2.64 -4.45
CA VAL A 65 6.60 2.19 -5.29
C VAL A 65 6.70 0.70 -5.55
N VAL A 66 7.87 0.15 -5.89
CA VAL A 66 8.00 -1.30 -6.10
C VAL A 66 7.66 -2.08 -4.83
N VAL A 67 8.16 -1.67 -3.67
CA VAL A 67 7.87 -2.32 -2.38
C VAL A 67 6.39 -2.22 -2.00
N ALA A 68 5.72 -1.12 -2.34
CA ALA A 68 4.28 -0.98 -2.11
C ALA A 68 3.44 -1.83 -3.07
N TRP A 69 4.01 -2.40 -4.13
CA TRP A 69 3.30 -3.20 -5.15
C TRP A 69 3.73 -4.67 -5.19
N VAL A 70 4.61 -5.11 -4.28
CA VAL A 70 5.12 -6.50 -4.14
C VAL A 70 4.60 -7.10 -2.85
#